data_AF-A0AAV1V1Z8-F1
#
_entry.id   AF-A0AAV1V1Z8-F1
#
_cell.length_a   1.000
_cell.length_b   1.000
_cell.length_c   1.000
_cell.angle_alpha   90.00
_cell.angle_beta   90.00
_cell.angle_gamma   90.00
#
_symmetry.space_group_name_H-M   'P 1'
#
loop_
_entity.id
_entity.type
_entity.pdbx_description
1 polymer ?
#
loop_
_entity_poly.entity_id
_entity_poly.type
_entity_poly.pdbx_seq_one_letter_code
_entity_poly.pdbx_strand_id
1 'polypeptide(L)'
;MHSRRPETLKIDISKYRGVEEDSLLRWFVELDDAVRARRIDDGEMQVAFAQSNLAGRAKTWALGLKLHDPYAFGSFEVFKSRLRQTFEPPRAEFRARTELLKLKQGKRDVHAYAQHMRHLTSCISSNPVDEHTLVSVFMQGLADGPVKTHLFRLELDSLEQAISIAE
;
A
#
# COMPACT_ATOMS: atom_id res chain seq x y z
N MET A 1 36.67 -16.96 -14.39
CA MET A 1 35.68 -15.86 -14.31
C MET A 1 35.17 -15.80 -12.88
N HIS A 2 35.59 -14.81 -12.09
CA HIS A 2 35.06 -14.63 -10.74
C HIS A 2 33.78 -13.80 -10.84
N SER A 3 32.63 -14.46 -10.62
CA SER A 3 31.36 -13.75 -10.44
C SER A 3 31.44 -12.98 -9.13
N ARG A 4 31.53 -11.64 -9.22
CA ARG A 4 31.36 -10.76 -8.04
C ARG A 4 29.95 -11.02 -7.51
N ARG A 5 29.84 -11.65 -6.34
CA ARG A 5 28.57 -11.68 -5.60
C ARG A 5 28.15 -10.21 -5.41
N PRO A 6 26.99 -9.80 -5.92
CA PRO A 6 26.55 -8.44 -5.73
C PRO A 6 26.35 -8.17 -4.25
N GLU A 7 26.82 -7.03 -3.76
CA GLU A 7 26.68 -6.64 -2.36
C GLU A 7 25.20 -6.55 -1.97
N THR A 8 24.87 -7.08 -0.80
CA THR A 8 23.53 -6.96 -0.19
C THR A 8 23.53 -5.77 0.75
N LEU A 9 22.49 -4.93 0.65
CA LEU A 9 22.35 -3.76 1.51
C LEU A 9 21.42 -4.10 2.68
N LYS A 10 21.88 -3.86 3.90
CA LYS A 10 21.06 -4.03 5.10
C LYS A 10 20.24 -2.76 5.35
N ILE A 11 19.02 -2.74 4.81
CA ILE A 11 18.02 -1.71 5.14
C ILE A 11 17.38 -2.05 6.49
N ASP A 12 17.23 -1.04 7.35
CA ASP A 12 16.50 -1.15 8.61
C ASP A 12 15.00 -0.91 8.36
N ILE A 13 14.17 -1.65 9.10
CA ILE A 13 12.71 -1.60 8.94
C ILE A 13 12.10 -1.33 10.30
N SER A 14 11.14 -0.40 10.34
CA SER A 14 10.33 -0.16 11.53
C SER A 14 9.65 -1.45 11.97
N LYS A 15 9.64 -1.77 13.28
CA LYS A 15 8.89 -2.95 13.74
C LYS A 15 7.39 -2.70 13.65
N TYR A 16 6.65 -3.62 13.04
CA TYR A 16 5.19 -3.56 13.04
C TYR A 16 4.63 -4.20 14.31
N ARG A 17 3.96 -3.40 15.15
CA ARG A 17 3.37 -3.87 16.41
C ARG A 17 1.94 -4.36 16.24
N GLY A 18 1.22 -3.88 15.24
CA GLY A 18 -0.18 -4.18 14.98
C GLY A 18 -1.15 -3.30 15.77
N VAL A 19 -0.74 -2.09 16.13
CA VAL A 19 -1.59 -1.07 16.80
C VAL A 19 -2.15 -0.07 15.79
N GLU A 20 -3.15 0.71 16.17
CA GLU A 20 -3.83 1.64 15.24
C GLU A 20 -2.92 2.71 14.66
N GLU A 21 -1.87 3.13 15.39
CA GLU A 21 -0.90 4.10 14.90
C GLU A 21 0.07 3.53 13.86
N ASP A 22 0.15 2.20 13.75
CA ASP A 22 1.03 1.56 12.77
C ASP A 22 0.37 1.54 11.39
N SER A 23 1.00 2.18 10.40
CA SER A 23 0.60 2.02 9.00
C SER A 23 1.11 0.69 8.44
N LEU A 24 0.22 -0.30 8.36
CA LEU A 24 0.53 -1.61 7.76
C LEU A 24 0.98 -1.48 6.30
N LEU A 25 0.35 -0.58 5.54
CA LEU A 25 0.73 -0.29 4.16
C LEU A 25 2.18 0.21 4.06
N ARG A 26 2.53 1.24 4.84
CA ARG A 26 3.91 1.77 4.87
C ARG A 26 4.90 0.68 5.24
N TRP A 27 4.55 -0.14 6.22
CA TRP A 27 5.40 -1.24 6.65
C TRP A 27 5.63 -2.28 5.55
N PHE A 28 4.61 -2.61 4.75
CA PHE A 28 4.81 -3.48 3.59
C PHE A 28 5.75 -2.90 2.55
N VAL A 29 5.68 -1.59 2.27
CA VAL A 29 6.63 -0.93 1.35
C VAL A 29 8.06 -1.04 1.88
N GLU A 30 8.30 -0.69 3.15
CA GLU A 30 9.62 -0.80 3.78
C GLU A 30 10.13 -2.26 3.76
N LEU A 31 9.22 -3.23 3.98
CA LEU A 31 9.52 -4.65 3.96
C LEU A 31 9.88 -5.16 2.55
N ASP A 32 9.10 -4.83 1.53
CA ASP A 32 9.33 -5.25 0.14
C ASP A 32 10.66 -4.66 -0.37
N ASP A 33 10.96 -3.39 -0.05
CA ASP A 33 12.24 -2.77 -0.39
C ASP A 33 13.43 -3.43 0.30
N ALA A 34 13.29 -3.77 1.59
CA ALA A 34 14.34 -4.47 2.32
C ALA A 34 14.56 -5.91 1.84
N VAL A 35 13.49 -6.63 1.50
CA VAL A 35 13.57 -7.96 0.86
C VAL A 35 14.34 -7.88 -0.45
N ARG A 36 14.00 -6.89 -1.29
CA ARG A 36 14.69 -6.64 -2.58
C ARG A 36 16.16 -6.28 -2.38
N ALA A 37 16.46 -5.35 -1.47
CA ALA A 37 17.83 -4.90 -1.20
C ALA A 37 18.73 -6.01 -0.62
N ARG A 38 18.13 -6.94 0.12
CA ARG A 38 18.80 -8.12 0.68
C ARG A 38 18.84 -9.31 -0.26
N ARG A 39 18.13 -9.25 -1.40
CA ARG A 39 18.02 -10.32 -2.40
C ARG A 39 17.53 -11.64 -1.80
N ILE A 40 16.46 -11.56 -1.02
CA ILE A 40 15.83 -12.73 -0.43
C ILE A 40 14.81 -13.27 -1.44
N ASP A 41 15.23 -14.25 -2.24
CA ASP A 41 14.39 -14.84 -3.30
C ASP A 41 13.51 -16.00 -2.79
N ASP A 42 13.93 -16.65 -1.70
CA ASP A 42 13.20 -17.77 -1.10
C ASP A 42 12.00 -17.29 -0.27
N GLY A 43 10.82 -17.86 -0.54
CA GLY A 43 9.57 -17.46 0.11
C GLY A 43 9.54 -17.74 1.62
N GLU A 44 10.17 -18.81 2.08
CA GLU A 44 10.24 -19.11 3.52
C GLU A 44 11.17 -18.12 4.23
N MET A 45 12.30 -17.76 3.61
CA MET A 45 13.20 -16.73 4.12
C MET A 45 12.55 -15.35 4.14
N GLN A 46 11.74 -14.99 3.14
CA GLN A 46 10.95 -13.76 3.13
C GLN A 46 9.99 -13.71 4.31
N VAL A 47 9.26 -14.81 4.56
CA VAL A 47 8.35 -14.93 5.72
C VAL A 47 9.13 -14.85 7.03
N ALA A 48 10.23 -15.59 7.18
CA ALA A 48 11.04 -15.57 8.40
C ALA A 48 11.59 -14.17 8.68
N PHE A 49 12.06 -13.49 7.63
CA PHE A 49 12.53 -12.12 7.73
C PHE A 49 11.41 -11.16 8.14
N ALA A 50 10.24 -11.23 7.50
CA ALA A 50 9.09 -10.41 7.85
C ALA A 50 8.64 -10.63 9.31
N GLN A 51 8.57 -11.89 9.75
CA GLN A 51 8.25 -12.24 11.14
C GLN A 51 9.26 -11.68 12.14
N SER A 52 10.55 -11.68 11.79
CA SER A 52 11.59 -11.06 12.63
C SER A 52 11.39 -9.55 12.83
N ASN A 53 10.62 -8.91 11.94
CA ASN A 53 10.27 -7.49 11.97
C ASN A 53 8.89 -7.20 12.58
N LEU A 54 8.21 -8.21 13.12
CA LEU A 54 7.03 -8.01 13.95
C LEU A 54 7.43 -7.72 15.41
N ALA A 55 6.61 -6.93 16.08
CA ALA A 55 6.66 -6.67 17.52
C ALA A 55 5.25 -6.73 18.12
N GLY A 56 5.14 -6.53 19.43
CA GLY A 56 3.85 -6.40 20.12
C GLY A 56 2.83 -7.49 19.77
N ARG A 57 1.60 -7.07 19.50
CA ARG A 57 0.49 -7.99 19.18
C ARG A 57 0.65 -8.71 17.85
N ALA A 58 1.29 -8.09 16.86
CA ALA A 58 1.60 -8.75 15.59
C ALA A 58 2.56 -9.92 15.77
N LYS A 59 3.59 -9.76 16.62
CA LYS A 59 4.51 -10.86 16.93
C LYS A 59 3.81 -12.01 17.67
N THR A 60 3.01 -11.70 18.69
CA THR A 60 2.25 -12.71 19.44
C THR A 60 1.30 -13.49 18.54
N TRP A 61 0.58 -12.79 17.66
CA TRP A 61 -0.29 -13.42 16.66
C TRP A 61 0.47 -14.38 15.73
N ALA A 62 1.59 -13.93 15.15
CA ALA A 62 2.36 -14.74 14.21
C ALA A 62 2.95 -16.00 14.86
N LEU A 63 3.40 -15.88 16.12
CA LEU A 63 3.88 -17.02 16.91
C LEU A 63 2.75 -17.98 17.24
N GLY A 64 1.58 -17.48 17.66
CA GLY A 64 0.40 -18.30 17.94
C GLY A 64 0.00 -19.17 16.75
N LEU A 65 -0.03 -18.59 15.53
CA LEU A 65 -0.30 -19.36 14.31
C LEU A 65 0.75 -20.45 14.06
N LYS A 66 2.05 -20.13 14.24
CA LYS A 66 3.14 -21.11 14.04
C LYS A 66 3.18 -22.24 15.07
N LEU A 67 2.70 -22.00 16.28
CA LEU A 67 2.61 -23.05 17.32
C LEU A 67 1.56 -24.11 16.94
N HIS A 68 0.50 -23.71 16.24
CA HIS A 68 -0.52 -24.64 15.77
C HIS A 68 -0.17 -25.28 14.43
N ASP A 69 0.48 -24.54 13.54
CA ASP A 69 0.90 -25.02 12.21
C ASP A 69 2.26 -24.40 11.83
N PRO A 70 3.35 -25.19 11.79
CA PRO A 70 4.67 -24.70 11.37
C PRO A 70 4.68 -24.05 9.98
N TYR A 71 3.74 -24.43 9.10
CA TYR A 71 3.61 -23.95 7.72
C TYR A 71 2.46 -22.93 7.55
N ALA A 72 1.97 -22.33 8.64
CA ALA A 72 0.80 -21.45 8.67
C ALA A 72 0.80 -20.32 7.63
N PHE A 73 1.96 -19.96 7.08
CA PHE A 73 2.11 -18.84 6.17
C PHE A 73 2.35 -19.20 4.72
N GLY A 74 2.63 -20.45 4.33
CA GLY A 74 2.66 -20.99 2.95
C GLY A 74 3.54 -20.29 1.88
N SER A 75 3.46 -18.97 1.76
CA SER A 75 4.24 -18.08 0.91
C SER A 75 4.27 -16.66 1.49
N PHE A 76 5.13 -15.80 0.97
CA PHE A 76 5.20 -14.40 1.40
C PHE A 76 3.88 -13.63 1.15
N GLU A 77 3.18 -13.91 0.05
CA GLU A 77 1.88 -13.30 -0.24
C GLU A 77 0.78 -13.77 0.70
N VAL A 78 0.76 -15.06 1.07
CA VAL A 78 -0.18 -15.59 2.07
C VAL A 78 0.09 -14.97 3.44
N PHE A 79 1.35 -14.76 3.82
CA PHE A 79 1.72 -14.01 5.02
C PHE A 79 1.15 -12.58 5.00
N LYS A 80 1.42 -11.80 3.95
CA LYS A 80 0.92 -10.42 3.81
C LYS A 80 -0.61 -10.38 3.85
N SER A 81 -1.28 -11.30 3.17
CA SER A 81 -2.75 -11.41 3.15
C SER A 81 -3.33 -11.68 4.55
N ARG A 82 -2.79 -12.67 5.28
CA ARG A 82 -3.25 -12.97 6.65
C ARG A 82 -3.00 -11.82 7.62
N LEU A 83 -1.87 -11.10 7.47
CA LEU A 83 -1.56 -9.95 8.30
C LEU A 83 -2.58 -8.82 8.07
N ARG A 84 -2.94 -8.53 6.80
CA ARG A 84 -4.03 -7.60 6.46
C ARG A 84 -5.35 -8.00 7.10
N GLN A 85 -5.78 -9.25 6.91
CA GLN A 85 -7.04 -9.75 7.45
C GLN A 85 -7.14 -9.64 8.99
N THR A 86 -6.01 -9.73 9.67
CA THR A 86 -5.96 -9.69 11.14
C THR A 86 -5.93 -8.27 11.69
N PHE A 87 -5.17 -7.36 11.05
CA PHE A 87 -4.86 -6.06 11.62
C PHE A 87 -5.50 -4.86 10.89
N GLU A 88 -6.00 -5.04 9.67
CA GLU A 88 -6.80 -4.00 9.03
C GLU A 88 -8.22 -3.99 9.63
N PRO A 89 -8.81 -2.81 9.87
CA PRO A 89 -10.17 -2.75 10.36
C PRO A 89 -11.13 -3.44 9.38
N PRO A 90 -12.17 -4.17 9.84
CA PRO A 90 -13.11 -4.85 8.97
C PRO A 90 -13.68 -3.91 7.91
N ARG A 91 -13.79 -4.36 6.65
CA ARG A 91 -14.30 -3.54 5.53
C ARG A 91 -13.49 -2.26 5.25
N ALA A 92 -12.20 -2.20 5.61
CA ALA A 92 -11.35 -1.05 5.32
C ALA A 92 -11.33 -0.70 3.82
N GLU A 93 -11.10 -1.69 2.95
CA GLU A 93 -11.11 -1.47 1.50
C GLU A 93 -12.47 -0.99 0.98
N PHE A 94 -13.57 -1.55 1.49
CA PHE A 94 -14.92 -1.11 1.11
C PHE A 94 -15.18 0.34 1.54
N ARG A 95 -14.73 0.74 2.73
CA ARG A 95 -14.81 2.14 3.19
C ARG A 95 -13.97 3.06 2.30
N ALA A 96 -12.71 2.71 2.08
CA ALA A 96 -11.80 3.48 1.21
C ALA A 96 -12.38 3.66 -0.19
N ARG A 97 -12.94 2.60 -0.79
CA ARG A 97 -13.62 2.68 -2.09
C ARG A 97 -14.85 3.57 -2.06
N THR A 98 -15.68 3.46 -1.01
CA THR A 98 -16.89 4.29 -0.86
C THR A 98 -16.52 5.77 -0.72
N GLU A 99 -15.46 6.06 0.03
CA GLU A 99 -14.93 7.42 0.22
C GLU A 99 -14.32 7.96 -1.08
N LEU A 100 -13.54 7.14 -1.80
CA LEU A 100 -12.94 7.47 -3.08
C LEU A 100 -14.01 7.90 -4.10
N LEU A 101 -15.07 7.11 -4.25
CA LEU A 101 -16.17 7.40 -5.19
C LEU A 101 -16.95 8.67 -4.84
N LYS A 102 -16.92 9.11 -3.57
CA LYS A 102 -17.57 10.33 -3.10
C LYS A 102 -16.60 11.51 -2.95
N LEU A 103 -15.32 11.31 -3.29
CA LEU A 103 -14.27 12.26 -2.99
C LEU A 103 -14.48 13.56 -3.79
N LYS A 104 -14.50 14.69 -3.08
CA LYS A 104 -14.56 16.04 -3.65
C LYS A 104 -13.40 16.88 -3.13
N GLN A 105 -12.84 17.75 -3.96
CA GLN A 105 -11.80 18.70 -3.57
C GLN A 105 -12.28 19.58 -2.40
N GLY A 106 -13.50 20.12 -2.51
CA GLY A 106 -14.09 20.98 -1.48
C GLY A 106 -13.26 22.26 -1.32
N LYS A 107 -12.90 22.59 -0.07
CA LYS A 107 -12.07 23.77 0.25
C LYS A 107 -10.56 23.50 0.22
N ARG A 108 -10.14 22.28 -0.12
CA ARG A 108 -8.72 21.90 -0.19
C ARG A 108 -8.08 22.49 -1.43
N ASP A 109 -6.80 22.81 -1.35
CA ASP A 109 -5.99 22.98 -2.54
C ASP A 109 -5.88 21.65 -3.32
N VAL A 110 -5.42 21.74 -4.57
CA VAL A 110 -5.33 20.58 -5.47
C VAL A 110 -4.37 19.53 -4.92
N HIS A 111 -3.26 19.96 -4.31
CA HIS A 111 -2.25 19.05 -3.76
C HIS A 111 -2.82 18.20 -2.62
N ALA A 112 -3.45 18.81 -1.62
CA ALA A 112 -4.07 18.11 -0.50
C ALA A 112 -5.23 17.20 -0.94
N TYR A 113 -5.97 17.59 -1.98
CA TYR A 113 -6.98 16.73 -2.60
C TYR A 113 -6.36 15.51 -3.29
N ALA A 114 -5.31 15.72 -4.08
CA ALA A 114 -4.57 14.66 -4.76
C ALA A 114 -3.93 13.68 -3.77
N GLN A 115 -3.31 14.17 -2.70
CA GLN A 115 -2.76 13.33 -1.63
C GLN A 115 -3.83 12.46 -0.96
N HIS A 116 -5.03 13.01 -0.72
CA HIS A 116 -6.12 12.22 -0.15
C HIS A 116 -6.61 11.14 -1.12
N MET A 117 -6.64 11.43 -2.42
CA MET A 117 -6.97 10.43 -3.43
C MET A 117 -5.93 9.31 -3.49
N ARG A 118 -4.64 9.65 -3.53
CA ARG A 118 -3.53 8.68 -3.49
C ARG A 118 -3.62 7.78 -2.26
N HIS A 119 -3.91 8.36 -1.09
CA HIS A 119 -4.11 7.60 0.14
C HIS A 119 -5.26 6.58 -0.01
N LEU A 120 -6.44 7.02 -0.47
CA LEU A 120 -7.59 6.12 -0.64
C LEU A 120 -7.31 5.01 -1.66
N THR A 121 -6.67 5.33 -2.79
CA THR A 121 -6.24 4.32 -3.79
C THR A 121 -5.28 3.31 -3.17
N SER A 122 -4.33 3.76 -2.34
CA SER A 122 -3.36 2.88 -1.69
C SER A 122 -3.98 1.92 -0.66
N CYS A 123 -5.13 2.28 -0.08
CA CYS A 123 -5.89 1.41 0.81
C CYS A 123 -6.70 0.32 0.06
N ILE A 124 -6.84 0.42 -1.27
CA ILE A 124 -7.60 -0.52 -2.10
C ILE A 124 -6.61 -1.48 -2.80
N SER A 125 -6.14 -2.49 -2.08
CA SER A 125 -5.05 -3.36 -2.54
C SER A 125 -5.51 -4.68 -3.19
N SER A 126 -6.67 -5.24 -2.80
CA SER A 126 -7.08 -6.57 -3.28
C SER A 126 -7.71 -6.56 -4.66
N ASN A 127 -8.47 -5.51 -4.97
CA ASN A 127 -9.07 -5.31 -6.29
C ASN A 127 -8.89 -3.84 -6.70
N PRO A 128 -7.72 -3.43 -7.19
CA PRO A 128 -7.46 -2.03 -7.54
C PRO A 128 -8.52 -1.44 -8.48
N VAL A 129 -8.82 -0.16 -8.30
CA VAL A 129 -9.69 0.57 -9.24
C VAL A 129 -8.90 0.83 -10.52
N ASP A 130 -9.53 0.65 -11.68
CA ASP A 130 -8.88 0.91 -12.96
C ASP A 130 -8.55 2.40 -13.14
N GLU A 131 -7.47 2.68 -13.89
CA GLU A 131 -6.95 4.04 -14.07
C GLU A 131 -7.98 4.99 -14.71
N HIS A 132 -8.77 4.53 -15.67
CA HIS A 132 -9.79 5.37 -16.30
C HIS A 132 -10.89 5.79 -15.30
N THR A 133 -11.31 4.88 -14.42
CA THR A 133 -12.22 5.20 -13.31
C THR A 133 -11.55 6.17 -12.32
N LEU A 134 -10.28 5.97 -11.98
CA LEU A 134 -9.54 6.89 -11.09
C LEU A 134 -9.45 8.30 -11.68
N VAL A 135 -9.07 8.44 -12.95
CA VAL A 135 -9.05 9.72 -13.68
C VAL A 135 -10.44 10.38 -13.64
N SER A 136 -11.48 9.60 -13.94
CA SER A 136 -12.86 10.09 -13.94
C SER A 136 -13.28 10.61 -12.56
N VAL A 137 -12.99 9.86 -11.49
CA VAL A 137 -13.28 10.26 -10.10
C VAL A 137 -12.50 11.52 -9.73
N PHE A 138 -11.21 11.59 -10.07
CA PHE A 138 -10.36 12.75 -9.78
C PHE A 138 -10.94 14.02 -10.42
N MET A 139 -11.22 13.97 -11.72
CA MET A 139 -11.74 15.10 -12.49
C MET A 139 -13.14 15.51 -12.06
N GLN A 140 -14.04 14.56 -11.78
CA GLN A 140 -15.37 14.84 -11.26
C GLN A 140 -15.36 15.42 -9.85
N GLY A 141 -14.34 15.09 -9.06
CA GLY A 141 -14.18 15.56 -7.69
C GLY A 141 -13.55 16.94 -7.57
N LEU A 142 -12.80 17.40 -8.58
CA LEU A 142 -12.24 18.76 -8.62
C LEU A 142 -13.34 19.83 -8.51
N ALA A 143 -12.99 20.92 -7.81
CA ALA A 143 -13.79 22.12 -7.76
C ALA A 143 -13.90 22.73 -9.16
N ASP A 144 -15.01 23.40 -9.44
CA ASP A 144 -15.19 24.06 -10.73
C ASP A 144 -14.20 25.22 -10.89
N GLY A 145 -13.50 25.25 -12.02
CA GLY A 145 -12.46 26.23 -12.28
C GLY A 145 -11.54 25.86 -13.45
N PRO A 146 -10.52 26.68 -13.73
CA PRO A 146 -9.66 26.53 -14.90
C PRO A 146 -8.96 25.18 -14.99
N VAL A 147 -8.49 24.65 -13.85
CA VAL A 147 -7.81 23.34 -13.77
C VAL A 147 -8.73 22.23 -14.28
N LYS A 148 -9.95 22.15 -13.73
CA LYS A 148 -10.94 21.16 -14.14
C LYS A 148 -11.28 21.31 -15.62
N THR A 149 -11.55 22.53 -16.10
CA THR A 149 -11.84 22.80 -17.51
C THR A 149 -10.69 22.40 -18.43
N HIS A 150 -9.44 22.61 -18.02
CA HIS A 150 -8.27 22.22 -18.79
C HIS A 150 -8.17 20.69 -18.90
N LEU A 151 -8.28 19.97 -17.79
CA LEU A 151 -8.20 18.50 -17.77
C LEU A 151 -9.27 17.84 -18.64
N PHE A 152 -10.50 18.36 -18.68
CA PHE A 152 -11.58 17.84 -19.55
C PHE A 152 -11.31 17.95 -21.06
N ARG A 153 -10.25 18.65 -21.46
CA ARG A 153 -9.82 18.76 -22.88
C ARG A 153 -8.68 17.82 -23.24
N LEU A 154 -8.16 17.06 -22.29
CA LEU A 154 -7.02 16.19 -22.46
C LEU A 154 -7.49 14.72 -22.46
N GLU A 155 -6.78 13.89 -23.22
CA GLU A 155 -6.81 12.44 -23.02
C GLU A 155 -5.78 12.11 -21.93
N LEU A 156 -6.25 11.47 -20.86
CA LEU A 156 -5.45 11.14 -19.69
C LEU A 156 -5.50 9.63 -19.46
N ASP A 157 -4.33 9.02 -19.38
CA ASP A 157 -4.17 7.56 -19.28
C ASP A 157 -3.99 7.08 -17.84
N SER A 158 -3.69 7.99 -16.91
CA SER A 158 -3.45 7.65 -15.51
C SER A 158 -3.82 8.77 -14.54
N LEU A 159 -4.13 8.37 -13.30
CA LEU A 159 -4.36 9.29 -12.19
C LEU A 159 -3.15 10.21 -11.95
N GLU A 160 -1.93 9.67 -11.99
CA GLU A 160 -0.73 10.46 -11.74
C GLU A 160 -0.47 11.52 -12.82
N GLN A 161 -0.77 11.20 -14.08
CA GLN A 161 -0.74 12.20 -15.15
C GLN A 161 -1.76 13.31 -14.91
N ALA A 162 -2.99 12.95 -14.52
CA ALA A 162 -4.03 13.92 -14.20
C ALA A 162 -3.63 14.82 -13.02
N ILE A 163 -3.03 14.26 -11.97
CA ILE A 163 -2.54 15.03 -10.82
C ILE A 163 -1.40 15.96 -11.22
N SER A 164 -0.41 15.46 -11.97
CA SER A 164 0.77 16.26 -12.37
C SER A 164 0.40 17.49 -13.21
N ILE A 165 -0.71 17.45 -13.95
CA ILE A 165 -1.19 18.60 -14.75
C ILE A 165 -2.04 19.55 -13.89
N ALA A 166 -2.61 19.05 -12.80
CA ALA A 166 -3.49 19.82 -11.92
C ALA A 166 -2.75 20.65 -10.87
N GLU A 167 -1.54 20.23 -10.50
CA GLU A 167 -0.60 20.92 -9.58
C GLU A 167 0.18 22.03 -10.29
#